data_AF-A0A7V8VWW4-F1
#
_entry.id   AF-A0A7V8VWW4-F1
#
_cell.length_a   1.000
_cell.length_b   1.000
_cell.length_c   1.000
_cell.angle_alpha   90.00
_cell.angle_beta   90.00
_cell.angle_gamma   90.00
#
_symmetry.space_group_name_H-M   'P 1'
#
loop_
_entity.id
_entity.type
_entity.pdbx_description
1 polymer ?
#
loop_
_entity_poly.entity_id
_entity_poly.type
_entity_poly.pdbx_seq_one_letter_code
_entity_poly.pdbx_strand_id
1 'polypeptide(L)'
;MTEADIIDEFHSLFAGTPPAESSLAASMMPTKYAALQSGGQTIYNEFDLTSGTYAVVCFIIDPGTDCPHLMDGMMTAFTIE
;
A
#
# COMPACT_ATOMS: atom_id res chain seq x y z
N MET A 1 -12.06 2.23 2.84
CA MET A 1 -10.93 1.60 2.14
C MET A 1 -10.76 0.21 2.71
N THR A 2 -10.96 -0.79 1.88
CA THR A 2 -10.72 -2.22 2.14
C THR A 2 -9.48 -2.67 1.37
N GLU A 3 -8.99 -3.89 1.64
CA GLU A 3 -7.89 -4.48 0.86
C GLU A 3 -8.27 -4.74 -0.60
N ALA A 4 -9.55 -5.07 -0.87
CA ALA A 4 -10.05 -5.20 -2.22
C ALA A 4 -10.00 -3.87 -2.99
N ASP A 5 -10.34 -2.76 -2.31
CA ASP A 5 -10.23 -1.41 -2.90
C ASP A 5 -8.77 -1.09 -3.31
N ILE A 6 -7.77 -1.60 -2.56
CA ILE A 6 -6.34 -1.40 -2.86
C ILE A 6 -5.93 -2.19 -4.10
N ILE A 7 -6.36 -3.45 -4.23
CA ILE A 7 -6.07 -4.29 -5.41
C ILE A 7 -6.69 -3.68 -6.66
N ASP A 8 -7.95 -3.26 -6.58
CA ASP A 8 -8.69 -2.70 -7.72
C ASP A 8 -8.05 -1.39 -8.21
N GLU A 9 -7.65 -0.49 -7.29
CA GLU A 9 -6.91 0.72 -7.65
C GLU A 9 -5.58 0.37 -8.32
N PHE A 10 -4.81 -0.56 -7.74
CA PHE A 10 -3.52 -0.96 -8.30
C PHE A 10 -3.67 -1.54 -9.71
N HIS A 11 -4.66 -2.39 -9.92
CA HIS A 11 -5.01 -2.90 -11.25
C HIS A 11 -5.34 -1.78 -12.22
N SER A 12 -6.15 -0.79 -11.81
CA SER A 12 -6.51 0.36 -12.66
C SER A 12 -5.28 1.17 -13.07
N LEU A 13 -4.35 1.44 -12.13
CA LEU A 13 -3.13 2.18 -12.39
C LEU A 13 -2.21 1.45 -13.38
N PHE A 14 -2.06 0.13 -13.24
CA PHE A 14 -1.17 -0.67 -14.09
C PHE A 14 -1.79 -1.03 -15.45
N ALA A 15 -3.13 -1.01 -15.55
CA ALA A 15 -3.84 -1.15 -16.82
C ALA A 15 -3.79 0.12 -17.70
N GLY A 16 -3.16 1.21 -17.23
CA GLY A 16 -3.09 2.48 -17.97
C GLY A 16 -4.44 3.19 -18.14
N THR A 17 -5.45 2.79 -17.35
CA THR A 17 -6.76 3.43 -17.35
C THR A 17 -6.70 4.64 -16.41
N PRO A 18 -7.10 5.85 -16.85
CA PRO A 18 -7.14 7.01 -15.97
C PRO A 18 -8.01 6.68 -14.74
N PRO A 19 -7.55 6.96 -13.52
CA PRO A 19 -8.37 6.67 -12.35
C PRO A 19 -9.66 7.49 -12.42
N ALA A 20 -10.78 6.87 -12.07
CA ALA A 20 -12.04 7.58 -11.86
C ALA A 20 -11.79 8.69 -10.84
N GLU A 21 -12.35 9.89 -11.07
CA GLU A 21 -12.23 11.01 -10.14
C GLU A 21 -12.50 10.54 -8.70
N SER A 22 -11.52 10.77 -7.82
CA SER A 22 -11.22 10.05 -6.55
C SER A 22 -10.37 8.76 -6.65
N SER A 23 -9.20 8.87 -7.31
CA SER A 23 -8.11 7.89 -7.19
C SER A 23 -7.79 7.61 -5.72
N LEU A 24 -7.84 6.34 -5.30
CA LEU A 24 -7.34 5.95 -3.99
C LEU A 24 -5.84 6.28 -3.86
N ALA A 25 -5.07 6.16 -4.94
CA ALA A 25 -3.66 6.56 -4.94
C ALA A 25 -3.43 8.05 -4.71
N ALA A 26 -4.36 8.93 -5.14
CA ALA A 26 -4.30 10.35 -4.78
C ALA A 26 -4.50 10.58 -3.27
N SER A 27 -5.27 9.70 -2.59
CA SER A 27 -5.47 9.73 -1.13
C SER A 27 -4.34 9.06 -0.33
N MET A 28 -3.52 8.23 -0.98
CA MET A 28 -2.37 7.57 -0.34
C MET A 28 -1.23 8.53 0.00
N MET A 29 -1.26 9.77 -0.50
CA MET A 29 -0.31 10.81 -0.11
C MET A 29 -0.90 11.71 1.00
N PRO A 30 -0.16 11.95 2.10
CA PRO A 30 1.25 11.63 2.30
C PRO A 30 1.50 10.19 2.77
N THR A 31 2.26 9.41 1.99
CA THR A 31 2.77 8.11 2.41
C THR A 31 3.89 8.32 3.43
N LYS A 32 3.79 7.63 4.57
CA LYS A 32 4.94 7.38 5.44
C LYS A 32 5.64 6.11 4.95
N TYR A 33 6.97 6.06 5.08
CA TYR A 33 7.80 5.00 4.51
C TYR A 33 8.53 4.22 5.60
N ALA A 34 8.53 2.89 5.49
CA ALA A 34 9.44 2.01 6.21
C ALA A 34 10.54 1.54 5.25
N ALA A 35 11.80 1.60 5.68
CA ALA A 35 12.93 1.17 4.87
C ALA A 35 12.86 -0.31 4.47
N LEU A 36 13.31 -0.64 3.26
CA LEU A 36 13.47 -2.01 2.78
C LEU A 36 14.30 -2.84 3.76
N GLN A 37 13.88 -4.08 4.00
CA GLN A 37 14.52 -4.98 4.96
C GLN A 37 14.89 -6.29 4.30
N SER A 38 16.11 -6.76 4.53
CA SER A 38 16.49 -8.14 4.23
C SER A 38 15.94 -9.09 5.30
N GLY A 39 15.89 -10.39 4.99
CA GLY A 39 15.42 -11.40 5.94
C GLY A 39 16.20 -11.36 7.27
N GLY A 40 15.48 -11.46 8.39
CA GLY A 40 16.03 -11.40 9.74
C GLY A 40 16.21 -9.99 10.33
N GLN A 41 15.98 -8.94 9.56
CA GLN A 41 16.04 -7.56 10.04
C GLN A 41 14.70 -7.11 10.64
N THR A 42 14.75 -6.10 11.52
CA THR A 42 13.55 -5.49 12.13
C THR A 42 13.75 -3.98 12.23
N ILE A 43 12.70 -3.21 11.93
CA ILE A 43 12.64 -1.76 12.09
C ILE A 43 11.36 -1.40 12.82
N TYR A 44 11.43 -0.37 13.64
CA TYR A 44 10.27 0.25 14.28
C TYR A 44 10.15 1.67 13.76
N ASN A 45 8.96 2.05 13.29
CA ASN A 45 8.65 3.41 12.88
C ASN A 45 7.50 3.91 13.74
N GLU A 46 7.60 5.16 14.19
CA GLU A 46 6.56 5.82 14.95
C GLU A 46 5.84 6.82 14.05
N PHE A 47 4.52 6.77 14.06
CA PHE A 47 3.66 7.67 13.29
C PHE A 47 2.64 8.30 14.21
N ASP A 48 2.56 9.63 14.17
CA ASP A 48 1.45 10.38 14.76
C ASP A 48 0.33 10.45 13.72
N LEU A 49 -0.69 9.61 13.91
CA LEU A 49 -1.82 9.48 13.00
C LEU A 49 -3.05 10.13 13.63
N THR A 50 -3.71 11.01 12.89
CA THR A 50 -5.04 11.50 13.23
C THR A 50 -6.09 10.40 13.05
N SER A 51 -7.27 10.55 13.64
CA SER A 51 -8.40 9.65 13.38
C SER A 51 -8.68 9.55 11.87
N GLY A 52 -8.83 8.35 11.35
CA GLY A 52 -8.93 8.11 9.91
C GLY A 52 -8.74 6.64 9.51
N THR A 53 -8.93 6.36 8.22
CA THR A 53 -8.65 5.04 7.63
C THR A 53 -7.32 5.08 6.88
N TYR A 54 -6.47 4.11 7.17
CA TYR A 54 -5.11 4.00 6.64
C TYR A 54 -4.87 2.61 6.08
N ALA A 55 -3.80 2.47 5.30
CA ALA A 55 -3.29 1.18 4.87
C ALA A 55 -1.76 1.15 4.99
N VAL A 56 -1.21 -0.01 5.35
CA VAL A 56 0.20 -0.34 5.15
C VAL A 56 0.29 -1.23 3.92
N VAL A 57 1.13 -0.87 2.95
CA VAL A 57 1.23 -1.57 1.65
C VAL A 57 2.70 -1.75 1.28
N CYS A 58 3.06 -2.96 0.82
CA CYS A 58 4.40 -3.26 0.31
C CYS A 58 4.42 -3.30 -1.23
N PHE A 59 5.16 -2.37 -1.85
CA PHE A 59 5.29 -2.27 -3.31
C PHE A 59 6.59 -2.87 -3.85
N ILE A 60 7.32 -3.67 -3.05
CA ILE A 60 8.56 -4.33 -3.49
C ILE A 60 8.21 -5.37 -4.55
N ILE A 61 8.99 -5.40 -5.64
CA ILE A 61 8.88 -6.44 -6.67
C ILE A 61 9.58 -7.71 -6.20
N ASP A 62 8.85 -8.82 -6.19
CA ASP A 62 9.42 -10.15 -5.99
C ASP A 62 10.20 -10.58 -7.24
N PRO A 63 11.51 -10.82 -7.15
CA PRO A 63 12.31 -11.29 -8.28
C PRO A 63 11.93 -12.70 -8.78
N GLY A 64 11.13 -13.46 -8.03
CA GLY A 64 10.63 -14.77 -8.43
C GLY A 64 9.38 -14.73 -9.31
N THR A 65 8.54 -13.70 -9.17
CA THR A 65 7.25 -13.57 -9.86
C THR A 65 7.14 -12.33 -10.75
N ASP A 66 8.11 -11.40 -10.68
CA ASP A 66 8.07 -10.06 -11.27
C ASP A 66 6.83 -9.24 -10.85
N CYS A 67 6.14 -9.66 -9.79
CA CYS A 67 4.95 -9.02 -9.26
C CYS A 67 5.27 -8.25 -7.95
N PRO A 68 4.57 -7.16 -7.64
CA PRO A 68 4.72 -6.48 -6.36
C PRO A 68 4.11 -7.31 -5.23
N HIS A 69 4.71 -7.28 -4.05
CA HIS A 69 4.27 -8.06 -2.89
C HIS A 69 2.82 -7.79 -2.45
N LEU A 70 2.23 -6.63 -2.75
CA LEU A 70 0.80 -6.40 -2.51
C LEU A 70 -0.09 -7.37 -3.30
N MET A 71 0.36 -7.84 -4.48
CA MET A 71 -0.33 -8.86 -5.27
C MET A 71 -0.26 -10.24 -4.60
N ASP A 72 0.73 -10.44 -3.74
CA ASP A 72 0.87 -11.62 -2.88
C ASP A 72 0.14 -11.45 -1.53
N GLY A 73 -0.59 -10.35 -1.36
CA GLY A 73 -1.37 -10.06 -0.15
C GLY A 73 -0.63 -9.27 0.93
N MET A 74 0.54 -8.67 0.64
CA MET A 74 1.26 -7.82 1.60
C MET A 74 0.66 -6.40 1.71
N MET A 75 -0.58 -6.33 2.18
CA MET A 75 -1.23 -5.10 2.59
C MET A 75 -2.15 -5.32 3.79
N THR A 76 -2.47 -4.25 4.50
CA THR A 76 -3.46 -4.28 5.58
C THR A 76 -4.10 -2.91 5.71
N ALA A 77 -5.43 -2.87 5.69
CA ALA A 77 -6.22 -1.66 5.99
C ALA A 77 -6.60 -1.60 7.48
N PHE A 78 -6.55 -0.42 8.09
CA PHE A 78 -6.89 -0.22 9.50
C PHE A 78 -7.48 1.17 9.76
N THR A 79 -8.14 1.32 10.91
CA THR A 79 -8.77 2.57 11.33
C THR A 79 -8.16 3.03 12.65
N ILE A 80 -7.94 4.34 12.76
CA ILE A 80 -7.61 5.04 14.00
C ILE A 80 -8.86 5.84 14.40
N GLU A 81 -9.29 5.70 15.66
CA GLU A 81 -10.44 6.41 16.25
C GLU A 81 -10.01 7.66 17.00
#